data_AF-A0A6N3CJ30-F1
#
_entry.id   AF-A0A6N3CJ30-F1
#
_cell.length_a   1.000
_cell.length_b   1.000
_cell.length_c   1.000
_cell.angle_alpha   90.00
_cell.angle_beta   90.00
_cell.angle_gamma   90.00
#
_symmetry.space_group_name_H-M   'P 1'
#
loop_
_entity.id
_entity.type
_entity.pdbx_description
1 polymer ?
#
loop_
_entity_poly.entity_id
_entity_poly.type
_entity_poly.pdbx_seq_one_letter_code
_entity_poly.pdbx_strand_id
1 'polypeptide(L)'
;MKKNLFYRCLFGAPTGLAISYAITIIISLFIGDGRFHAVVPELTALCGSEINAVLLQSVCSLIYGAIWAGSSVVWEKENWSLLRQTITHLIIGSAATFPIAYLLRWMEHSLLGISLYFALFFAIYFVIWFSLYSVTKRRIRQLNARVRENNRPKAGV
;
A
#
# COMPACT_ATOMS: atom_id res chain seq x y z
N MET A 1 -10.78 15.07 -10.41
CA MET A 1 -9.53 14.28 -10.52
C MET A 1 -8.30 14.98 -9.95
N LYS A 2 -7.80 16.10 -10.51
CA LYS A 2 -6.58 16.78 -9.99
C LYS A 2 -6.72 17.27 -8.54
N LYS A 3 -7.86 17.88 -8.19
CA LYS A 3 -8.17 18.28 -6.80
C LYS A 3 -8.19 17.08 -5.84
N ASN A 4 -8.85 15.98 -6.22
CA ASN A 4 -8.89 14.75 -5.41
C ASN A 4 -7.50 14.14 -5.22
N LEU A 5 -6.66 14.15 -6.26
CA LEU A 5 -5.28 13.67 -6.15
C LEU A 5 -4.47 14.51 -5.16
N PHE A 6 -4.55 15.83 -5.24
CA PHE A 6 -3.85 16.73 -4.32
C PHE A 6 -4.24 16.48 -2.86
N TYR A 7 -5.55 16.42 -2.56
CA TYR A 7 -6.01 16.15 -1.20
C TYR A 7 -5.59 14.76 -0.71
N ARG A 8 -5.62 13.73 -1.56
CA ARG A 8 -5.13 12.39 -1.21
C ARG A 8 -3.65 12.43 -0.83
N CYS A 9 -2.80 13.08 -1.62
CA CYS A 9 -1.39 13.22 -1.28
C CYS A 9 -1.19 14.02 0.02
N LEU A 10 -1.93 15.13 0.18
CA LEU A 10 -1.84 16.03 1.34
C LEU A 10 -2.19 15.31 2.66
N PHE A 11 -3.26 14.52 2.68
CA PHE A 11 -3.65 13.72 3.85
C PHE A 11 -2.85 12.41 3.96
N GLY A 12 -2.38 11.88 2.84
CA GLY A 12 -1.55 10.69 2.78
C GLY A 12 -0.19 10.88 3.47
N ALA A 13 0.44 12.04 3.28
CA ALA A 13 1.73 12.34 3.88
C ALA A 13 1.75 12.18 5.41
N PRO A 14 0.96 12.94 6.19
CA PRO A 14 0.96 12.79 7.65
C PRO A 14 0.51 11.40 8.09
N THR A 15 -0.36 10.74 7.32
CA THR A 15 -0.77 9.36 7.59
C THR A 15 0.40 8.39 7.45
N GLY A 16 1.23 8.54 6.42
CA GLY A 16 2.44 7.72 6.24
C GLY A 16 3.43 7.90 7.39
N LEU A 17 3.63 9.13 7.85
CA LEU A 17 4.45 9.41 9.02
C LEU A 17 3.88 8.75 10.29
N ALA A 18 2.57 8.92 10.54
CA ALA A 18 1.92 8.34 11.71
C ALA A 18 2.00 6.81 11.72
N ILE A 19 1.79 6.17 10.57
CA ILE A 19 1.94 4.70 10.43
C ILE A 19 3.39 4.28 10.68
N SER A 20 4.37 5.01 10.15
CA SER A 20 5.79 4.73 10.36
C SER A 20 6.15 4.74 11.85
N TYR A 21 5.71 5.76 12.60
CA TYR A 21 5.91 5.82 14.05
C TYR A 21 5.12 4.75 14.82
N ALA A 22 3.90 4.42 14.39
CA ALA A 22 3.15 3.33 15.00
C ALA A 22 3.89 2.00 14.87
N ILE A 23 4.49 1.74 13.70
CA ILE A 23 5.30 0.54 13.46
C ILE A 23 6.54 0.53 14.38
N THR A 24 7.27 1.63 14.51
CA THR A 24 8.47 1.68 15.37
C THR A 24 8.13 1.51 16.85
N ILE A 25 6.99 2.04 17.30
CA ILE A 25 6.46 1.79 18.66
C ILE A 25 6.16 0.31 18.85
N ILE A 26 5.44 -0.31 17.92
CA ILE A 26 5.10 -1.74 17.98
C ILE A 26 6.38 -2.59 18.03
N ILE A 27 7.35 -2.32 17.16
CA ILE A 27 8.65 -3.02 17.15
C ILE A 27 9.36 -2.86 18.49
N SER A 28 9.41 -1.63 19.04
CA SER A 28 10.04 -1.37 20.34
C SER A 28 9.39 -2.16 21.48
N LEU A 29 8.06 -2.26 21.46
CA LEU A 29 7.31 -3.07 22.44
C LEU A 29 7.62 -4.57 22.31
N PHE A 30 7.80 -5.08 21.09
CA PHE A 30 8.20 -6.48 20.87
C PHE A 30 9.65 -6.77 21.29
N ILE A 31 10.56 -5.80 21.15
CA ILE A 31 11.95 -5.93 21.62
C ILE A 31 11.99 -5.97 23.16
N GLY A 32 11.21 -5.11 23.82
CA GLY A 32 10.97 -5.22 25.27
C GLY A 32 12.14 -4.80 26.16
N ASP A 33 13.13 -4.07 25.65
CA ASP A 33 14.30 -3.60 26.41
C ASP A 33 14.07 -2.25 27.13
N GLY A 34 12.84 -1.72 27.09
CA GLY A 34 12.47 -0.44 27.69
C GLY A 34 12.93 0.79 26.92
N ARG A 35 13.54 0.62 25.73
CA ARG A 35 14.02 1.72 24.88
C ARG A 35 13.12 1.90 23.66
N PHE A 36 12.99 3.13 23.21
CA PHE A 36 12.31 3.41 21.94
C PHE A 36 13.31 3.28 20.78
N HIS A 37 13.05 2.33 19.88
CA HIS A 37 13.85 2.09 18.68
C HIS A 37 13.24 2.88 17.52
N ALA A 38 13.60 4.16 17.42
CA ALA A 38 12.98 5.10 16.48
C ALA A 38 13.27 4.78 15.00
N VAL A 39 14.45 4.22 14.72
CA VAL A 39 14.96 3.88 13.39
C VAL A 39 15.82 2.63 13.46
N VAL A 40 16.08 2.01 12.31
CA VAL A 40 17.02 0.88 12.21
C VAL A 40 18.44 1.35 12.62
N PRO A 41 19.16 0.65 13.52
CA PRO A 41 20.47 1.09 14.01
C PRO A 41 21.51 1.36 12.91
N GLU A 42 21.48 0.57 11.84
CA GLU A 42 22.33 0.76 10.66
C GLU A 42 22.09 2.10 9.97
N LEU A 43 20.85 2.58 9.96
CA LEU A 43 20.51 3.89 9.40
C LEU A 43 21.12 5.02 10.25
N THR A 44 21.09 4.88 11.58
CA THR A 44 21.74 5.81 12.51
C THR A 44 23.24 5.90 12.25
N ALA A 45 23.91 4.76 12.06
CA ALA A 45 25.33 4.73 11.73
C ALA A 45 25.65 5.44 10.40
N LEU A 46 24.79 5.28 9.38
CA LEU A 46 24.95 5.94 8.07
C LEU A 46 24.69 7.44 8.11
N CYS A 47 23.74 7.88 8.92
CA CYS A 47 23.38 9.30 9.05
C CYS A 47 24.25 10.07 10.06
N GLY A 48 25.15 9.39 10.76
CA GLY A 48 26.07 9.94 11.76
C GLY A 48 25.43 10.35 13.10
N SER A 49 24.10 10.38 13.17
CA SER A 49 23.34 10.61 14.40
C SER A 49 21.92 10.05 14.28
N GLU A 50 21.32 9.74 15.42
CA GLU A 50 19.94 9.22 15.47
C GLU A 50 18.95 10.24 14.94
N ILE A 51 19.12 11.53 15.30
CA ILE A 51 18.21 12.58 14.86
C ILE A 51 18.24 12.76 13.33
N ASN A 52 19.40 12.63 12.70
CA ASN A 52 19.51 12.69 11.24
C ASN A 52 18.80 11.51 10.58
N ALA A 53 18.94 10.30 11.14
CA ALA A 53 18.24 9.12 10.65
C ALA A 53 16.71 9.23 10.82
N VAL A 54 16.25 9.74 11.97
CA VAL A 54 14.83 10.00 12.25
C VAL A 54 14.26 11.04 11.28
N LEU A 55 15.00 12.12 11.00
CA LEU A 55 14.60 13.15 10.03
C LEU A 55 14.48 12.56 8.63
N LEU A 56 15.47 11.78 8.19
CA LEU A 56 15.45 11.10 6.90
C LEU A 56 14.25 10.14 6.78
N GLN A 57 14.06 9.26 7.78
CA GLN A 57 12.93 8.34 7.82
C GLN A 57 11.59 9.09 7.82
N SER A 58 11.50 10.22 8.53
CA SER A 58 10.28 11.02 8.60
C SER A 58 9.93 11.63 7.25
N VAL A 59 10.90 12.25 6.57
CA VAL A 59 10.71 12.83 5.23
C VAL A 59 10.32 11.74 4.22
N CYS A 60 11.04 10.61 4.23
CA CYS A 60 10.72 9.48 3.37
C CYS A 60 9.33 8.90 3.67
N SER A 61 8.92 8.83 4.93
CA SER A 61 7.58 8.34 5.32
C SER A 61 6.45 9.28 4.88
N LEU A 62 6.68 10.60 4.93
CA LEU A 62 5.74 11.59 4.37
C LEU A 62 5.58 11.41 2.86
N ILE A 63 6.69 11.28 2.12
CA ILE A 63 6.67 11.03 0.67
C ILE A 63 5.97 9.71 0.37
N TYR A 64 6.31 8.66 1.13
CA TYR A 64 5.74 7.33 0.97
C TYR A 64 4.22 7.32 1.15
N GLY A 65 3.73 7.94 2.23
CA GLY A 65 2.30 8.08 2.49
C GLY A 65 1.58 8.88 1.41
N ALA A 66 2.18 9.97 0.93
CA ALA A 66 1.63 10.75 -0.17
C ALA A 66 1.50 9.93 -1.46
N ILE A 67 2.52 9.13 -1.80
CA ILE A 67 2.50 8.30 -3.01
C ILE A 67 1.43 7.21 -2.91
N TRP A 68 1.34 6.50 -1.79
CA TRP A 68 0.32 5.46 -1.60
C TRP A 68 -1.10 6.02 -1.60
N ALA A 69 -1.33 7.15 -0.94
CA ALA A 69 -2.63 7.79 -0.96
C ALA A 69 -2.94 8.35 -2.36
N GLY A 70 -1.98 8.95 -3.05
CA GLY A 70 -2.15 9.47 -4.40
C GLY A 70 -2.41 8.38 -5.44
N SER A 71 -1.69 7.26 -5.36
CA SER A 71 -1.81 6.12 -6.28
C SER A 71 -3.19 5.45 -6.20
N SER A 72 -3.89 5.59 -5.09
CA SER A 72 -5.27 5.11 -4.94
C SER A 72 -6.25 5.71 -5.95
N VAL A 73 -5.88 6.79 -6.68
CA VAL A 73 -6.69 7.33 -7.79
C VAL A 73 -6.89 6.32 -8.92
N VAL A 74 -6.03 5.32 -9.01
CA VAL A 74 -6.15 4.22 -9.97
C VAL A 74 -7.48 3.48 -9.81
N TRP A 75 -8.01 3.39 -8.58
CA TRP A 75 -9.29 2.74 -8.29
C TRP A 75 -10.52 3.56 -8.75
N GLU A 76 -10.36 4.86 -9.02
CA GLU A 76 -11.44 5.71 -9.57
C GLU A 76 -11.59 5.55 -11.11
N LYS A 77 -10.72 4.78 -11.76
CA LYS A 77 -10.75 4.60 -13.23
C LYS A 77 -11.76 3.53 -13.62
N GLU A 78 -13.04 3.89 -13.70
CA GLU A 78 -14.15 2.98 -14.02
C GLU A 78 -13.97 2.22 -15.34
N ASN A 79 -13.34 2.85 -16.34
CA ASN A 79 -13.08 2.24 -17.65
C ASN A 79 -11.92 1.23 -17.65
N TRP A 80 -11.24 1.01 -16.50
CA TRP A 80 -10.15 0.06 -16.38
C TRP A 80 -10.64 -1.27 -15.82
N SER A 81 -10.10 -2.38 -16.34
CA SER A 81 -10.31 -3.67 -15.71
C SER A 81 -9.67 -3.71 -14.32
N LEU A 82 -10.22 -4.54 -13.42
CA LEU A 82 -9.67 -4.75 -12.08
C LEU A 82 -8.18 -5.16 -12.13
N LEU A 83 -7.81 -5.98 -13.11
CA LEU A 83 -6.42 -6.39 -13.32
C LEU A 83 -5.52 -5.20 -13.67
N ARG A 84 -5.95 -4.33 -14.60
CA ARG A 84 -5.18 -3.14 -14.99
C ARG A 84 -5.00 -2.17 -13.82
N GLN A 85 -6.07 -1.95 -13.03
CA GLN A 85 -6.00 -1.12 -11.83
C GLN A 85 -5.00 -1.70 -10.82
N THR A 86 -5.11 -2.99 -10.53
CA THR A 86 -4.24 -3.67 -9.56
C THR A 86 -2.78 -3.65 -9.99
N ILE A 87 -2.47 -4.01 -11.25
CA ILE A 87 -1.09 -4.01 -11.76
C ILE A 87 -0.51 -2.60 -11.74
N THR A 88 -1.29 -1.58 -12.13
CA THR A 88 -0.81 -0.20 -12.12
C THR A 88 -0.51 0.27 -10.70
N HIS A 89 -1.41 -0.02 -9.76
CA HIS A 89 -1.20 0.30 -8.34
C HIS A 89 0.00 -0.44 -7.76
N LEU A 90 0.18 -1.72 -8.12
CA LEU A 90 1.34 -2.54 -7.75
C LEU A 90 2.64 -1.93 -8.27
N ILE A 91 2.70 -1.52 -9.53
CA ILE A 91 3.91 -0.90 -10.12
C ILE A 91 4.26 0.40 -9.38
N ILE A 92 3.28 1.29 -9.17
CA ILE A 92 3.51 2.56 -8.45
C ILE A 92 3.95 2.27 -7.01
N GLY A 93 3.26 1.36 -6.33
CA GLY A 93 3.57 0.93 -4.97
C GLY A 93 4.98 0.35 -4.86
N SER A 94 5.35 -0.59 -5.73
CA SER A 94 6.70 -1.17 -5.76
C SER A 94 7.77 -0.13 -6.04
N ALA A 95 7.56 0.75 -7.02
CA ALA A 95 8.51 1.79 -7.40
C ALA A 95 8.73 2.82 -6.29
N ALA A 96 7.75 3.04 -5.41
CA ALA A 96 7.89 3.90 -4.24
C ALA A 96 8.49 3.15 -3.04
N THR A 97 8.00 1.93 -2.79
CA THR A 97 8.36 1.14 -1.60
C THR A 97 9.80 0.67 -1.66
N PHE A 98 10.22 0.10 -2.79
CA PHE A 98 11.54 -0.49 -2.93
C PHE A 98 12.69 0.49 -2.63
N PRO A 99 12.80 1.67 -3.28
CA PRO A 99 13.89 2.60 -2.98
C PRO A 99 13.83 3.12 -1.55
N ILE A 100 12.64 3.38 -1.01
CA ILE A 100 12.49 3.87 0.37
C ILE A 100 12.92 2.81 1.38
N ALA A 101 12.41 1.58 1.24
CA ALA A 101 12.74 0.49 2.14
C ALA A 101 14.23 0.11 2.08
N TYR A 102 14.85 0.21 0.91
CA TYR A 102 16.30 0.02 0.74
C TYR A 102 17.10 1.17 1.38
N LEU A 103 16.73 2.44 1.11
CA LEU A 103 17.43 3.60 1.68
C LEU A 103 17.34 3.64 3.21
N LEU A 104 16.19 3.29 3.77
CA LEU A 104 15.92 3.33 5.20
C LEU A 104 16.29 2.04 5.96
N ARG A 105 16.91 1.07 5.27
CA ARG A 105 17.32 -0.22 5.87
C ARG A 105 16.15 -1.04 6.45
N TRP A 106 14.93 -0.88 5.91
CA TRP A 106 13.75 -1.65 6.32
C TRP A 106 13.74 -3.09 5.80
N MET A 107 14.62 -3.39 4.84
CA MET A 107 14.84 -4.73 4.31
C MET A 107 16.30 -5.11 4.45
N GLU A 108 16.57 -6.41 4.49
CA GLU A 108 17.93 -6.92 4.44
C GLU A 108 18.54 -6.69 3.04
N HIS A 109 19.77 -6.19 2.98
CA HIS A 109 20.46 -5.88 1.73
C HIS A 109 21.21 -7.10 1.17
N SER A 110 20.52 -8.24 1.15
CA SER A 110 20.96 -9.47 0.50
C SER A 110 20.02 -9.80 -0.66
N LEU A 111 20.51 -10.57 -1.63
CA LEU A 111 19.65 -11.04 -2.74
C LEU A 111 18.45 -11.83 -2.21
N LEU A 112 18.64 -12.61 -1.14
CA LEU A 112 17.56 -13.34 -0.49
C LEU A 112 16.56 -12.39 0.19
N GLY A 113 17.05 -11.43 0.98
CA GLY A 113 16.22 -10.43 1.65
C GLY A 113 15.35 -9.63 0.68
N ILE A 114 15.96 -9.13 -0.40
CA ILE A 114 15.24 -8.42 -1.47
C ILE A 114 14.20 -9.33 -2.14
N SER A 115 14.55 -10.59 -2.44
CA SER A 115 13.62 -11.54 -3.07
C SER A 115 12.42 -11.85 -2.18
N LEU A 116 12.65 -12.07 -0.88
CA LEU A 116 11.59 -12.30 0.11
C LEU A 116 10.69 -11.07 0.26
N TYR A 117 11.27 -9.87 0.23
CA TYR A 117 10.50 -8.62 0.28
C TYR A 117 9.53 -8.50 -0.90
N PHE A 118 10.02 -8.74 -2.13
CA PHE A 118 9.16 -8.75 -3.31
C PHE A 118 8.14 -9.89 -3.30
N ALA A 119 8.52 -11.09 -2.85
CA ALA A 119 7.62 -12.23 -2.75
C ALA A 119 6.43 -11.93 -1.82
N LEU A 120 6.70 -11.36 -0.64
CA LEU A 120 5.66 -10.92 0.30
C LEU A 120 4.76 -9.84 -0.33
N PHE A 121 5.37 -8.86 -1.00
CA PHE A 121 4.63 -7.79 -1.65
C PHE A 121 3.67 -8.32 -2.74
N PHE A 122 4.16 -9.21 -3.61
CA PHE A 122 3.34 -9.84 -4.64
C PHE A 122 2.26 -10.75 -4.06
N ALA A 123 2.55 -11.50 -2.99
CA ALA A 123 1.58 -12.35 -2.32
C ALA A 123 0.40 -11.52 -1.77
N ILE A 124 0.68 -10.40 -1.09
CA ILE A 124 -0.36 -9.49 -0.57
C ILE A 124 -1.23 -8.96 -1.72
N TYR A 125 -0.62 -8.49 -2.81
CA TYR A 125 -1.37 -7.98 -3.97
C TYR A 125 -2.21 -9.07 -4.65
N PHE A 126 -1.68 -10.28 -4.74
CA PHE A 126 -2.43 -11.42 -5.28
C PHE A 126 -3.67 -11.71 -4.44
N VAL A 127 -3.55 -11.72 -3.11
CA VAL A 127 -4.67 -11.93 -2.19
C VAL A 127 -5.72 -10.82 -2.32
N ILE A 128 -5.30 -9.54 -2.38
CA ILE A 128 -6.20 -8.40 -2.57
C ILE A 128 -6.95 -8.53 -3.91
N TRP A 129 -6.22 -8.78 -5.00
CA TRP A 129 -6.81 -8.93 -6.33
C TRP A 129 -7.80 -10.07 -6.39
N PHE A 130 -7.43 -11.24 -5.88
CA PHE A 130 -8.27 -12.43 -5.87
C PHE A 130 -9.57 -12.19 -5.08
N SER A 131 -9.47 -11.50 -3.94
CA SER A 131 -10.61 -11.13 -3.11
C SER A 131 -11.56 -10.18 -3.86
N LEU A 132 -11.03 -9.09 -4.42
CA LEU A 132 -11.82 -8.11 -5.19
C LEU A 132 -12.44 -8.72 -6.45
N TYR A 133 -11.70 -9.59 -7.13
CA TYR A 133 -12.19 -10.30 -8.32
C TYR A 133 -13.37 -11.20 -7.95
N SER A 134 -13.23 -11.97 -6.87
CA SER A 134 -14.27 -12.88 -6.40
C SER A 134 -15.55 -12.14 -6.03
N VAL A 135 -15.45 -11.02 -5.31
CA VAL A 135 -16.60 -10.17 -4.95
C VAL A 135 -17.26 -9.58 -6.19
N THR A 136 -16.46 -9.03 -7.11
CA THR A 136 -16.96 -8.42 -8.35
C THR A 136 -17.68 -9.44 -9.22
N LYS A 137 -17.10 -10.63 -9.37
CA LYS A 137 -17.69 -11.73 -10.14
C LYS A 137 -19.04 -12.18 -9.56
N ARG A 138 -19.14 -12.28 -8.23
CA ARG A 138 -20.41 -12.58 -7.54
C ARG A 138 -21.46 -11.50 -7.81
N ARG A 139 -21.08 -10.22 -7.71
CA ARG A 139 -21.99 -9.08 -7.97
C ARG A 139 -22.51 -9.07 -9.40
N ILE A 140 -21.65 -9.31 -10.40
CA ILE A 140 -22.05 -9.40 -11.82
C ILE A 140 -23.06 -10.53 -12.03
N ARG A 141 -22.83 -11.71 -11.43
CA ARG A 141 -23.78 -12.84 -11.52
C ARG A 141 -25.15 -12.48 -10.94
N GLN A 142 -25.19 -11.81 -9.78
CA GLN A 142 -26.43 -11.36 -9.16
C GLN A 142 -27.18 -10.34 -10.02
N LEU A 143 -26.46 -9.38 -10.62
CA LEU A 143 -27.06 -8.40 -11.54
C LEU A 143 -27.64 -9.07 -12.79
N ASN A 144 -26.88 -9.98 -13.41
CA ASN A 144 -27.35 -10.72 -14.58
C ASN A 144 -28.57 -11.60 -14.27
N ALA A 145 -28.64 -12.19 -13.07
CA ALA A 145 -29.81 -12.95 -12.64
C ALA A 145 -31.05 -12.05 -12.51
N ARG A 146 -30.93 -10.89 -11.84
CA ARG A 146 -32.03 -9.92 -11.69
C ARG A 146 -32.52 -9.36 -13.03
N VAL A 147 -31.60 -9.07 -13.96
CA VAL A 147 -31.97 -8.61 -15.31
C VAL A 147 -32.72 -9.70 -16.07
N ARG A 148 -32.31 -10.97 -15.97
CA ARG A 148 -33.01 -12.10 -16.58
C ARG A 148 -34.40 -12.34 -15.98
N GLU A 149 -34.55 -12.17 -14.66
CA GLU A 149 -35.85 -12.25 -13.98
C GLU A 149 -36.80 -11.13 -14.44
N ASN A 150 -36.33 -9.88 -14.50
CA ASN A 150 -37.16 -8.76 -14.95
C ASN A 150 -37.54 -8.83 -16.43
N ASN A 151 -36.71 -9.43 -17.28
CA ASN A 151 -36.97 -9.62 -18.70
C ASN A 151 -37.74 -10.90 -19.04
N ARG A 152 -38.14 -11.71 -18.04
CA ARG A 152 -39.07 -12.83 -18.30
C ARG A 152 -40.43 -12.24 -18.71
N PRO A 153 -40.99 -12.63 -19.87
CA PRO A 153 -42.34 -12.24 -20.22
C PRO A 153 -43.28 -12.70 -19.09
N LYS A 154 -44.13 -11.80 -18.60
CA LYS A 154 -45.18 -12.18 -17.65
C LYS A 154 -46.01 -13.26 -18.34
N ALA A 155 -45.98 -14.49 -17.80
CA ALA A 155 -46.87 -15.53 -18.25
C ALA A 155 -48.30 -14.98 -18.15
N GLY A 156 -49.04 -15.07 -19.25
CA GLY A 156 -50.29 -14.36 -19.48
C GLY A 156 -51.30 -14.47 -18.34
N VAL A 157 -52.00 -13.35 -18.12
CA VAL A 157 -53.37 -13.33 -17.61
C VAL A 157 -54.27 -13.28 -18.83
#